data_AF-A0A957P078-F1
#
_entry.id   AF-A0A957P078-F1
#
_cell.length_a   1.000
_cell.length_b   1.000
_cell.length_c   1.000
_cell.angle_alpha   90.00
_cell.angle_beta   90.00
_cell.angle_gamma   90.00
#
_symmetry.space_group_name_H-M   'P 1'
#
loop_
_entity.id
_entity.type
_entity.pdbx_description
1 polymer ?
#
loop_
_entity_poly.entity_id
_entity_poly.type
_entity_poly.pdbx_seq_one_letter_code
_entity_poly.pdbx_strand_id
1 'polypeptide(L)'
;MPTKTERILSYLPGTFRALPKPTALYSVSDAFGAELLKGENSLAAVMQAHWVDRADQSAPVIDDLARIGALYGLAPRDGESVEEFREHLKRYIRTFLEGTVTVQGVLRITAEALGLHIADEYEELDSWWTRGQFNDELVTVELPGFDVAPKLLGTDAIITHGVAETSAQVRGIVDLSGGVDLSQANVLRLKIDGKGPFEIDLTKDLDEITSVQAQQIVDAVNAQLAAALPGQTIATLENNFLLLAAPTRGPEGELEVQDDEDDAAEIVLGLPPRAYSGQAATAAQVTGKVDLSGALDLTNARYLRLLLDGTTLVEIDCAGPDPANMRLPQVIDAINRGLGFDPAAELDFYPATHNDRFITLASPSRGLTSTLAFQRAAAQDAFAFLFGDVPVFHVGRADEPARVTGRRDLNSGVDLSEFALLQLQVDGAVSLIDCAGEEPANTQLPEIVSAINGSVGALIATDNGRFLMLHSPTSGPTGELLIQTPPERDATELLLGIGPRRFEGRLA
;
A
#
# COMPACT_ATOMS: atom_id res chain seq x y z
N MET A 1 -3.15 -32.83 -71.22
CA MET A 1 -4.32 -33.12 -72.10
C MET A 1 -4.02 -32.57 -73.48
N PRO A 2 -4.48 -33.20 -74.59
CA PRO A 2 -4.29 -32.66 -75.93
C PRO A 2 -4.95 -31.28 -76.05
N THR A 3 -4.29 -30.33 -76.70
CA THR A 3 -4.86 -29.01 -76.98
C THR A 3 -6.08 -29.12 -77.90
N LYS A 4 -6.94 -28.09 -77.93
CA LYS A 4 -8.10 -28.07 -78.85
C LYS A 4 -7.63 -28.16 -80.31
N THR A 5 -6.53 -27.49 -80.64
CA THR A 5 -5.83 -27.60 -81.92
C THR A 5 -5.46 -29.06 -82.25
N GLU A 6 -4.86 -29.78 -81.31
CA GLU A 6 -4.51 -31.20 -81.47
C GLU A 6 -5.74 -32.10 -81.62
N ARG A 7 -6.83 -31.81 -80.90
CA ARG A 7 -8.11 -32.51 -81.07
C ARG A 7 -8.69 -32.30 -82.46
N ILE A 8 -8.74 -31.06 -82.96
CA ILE A 8 -9.23 -30.76 -84.32
C ILE A 8 -8.41 -31.53 -85.36
N LEU A 9 -7.08 -31.48 -85.25
CA LEU A 9 -6.19 -32.20 -86.17
C LEU A 9 -6.34 -33.73 -86.07
N SER A 10 -6.70 -34.26 -84.90
CA SER A 10 -6.94 -35.70 -84.70
C SER A 10 -8.20 -36.22 -85.41
N TYR A 11 -9.18 -35.34 -85.67
CA TYR A 11 -10.40 -35.69 -86.42
C TYR A 11 -10.21 -35.66 -87.94
N LEU A 12 -9.08 -35.12 -88.43
CA LEU A 12 -8.81 -35.09 -89.86
C LEU A 12 -8.27 -36.46 -90.33
N PRO A 13 -8.62 -36.90 -91.55
CA PRO A 13 -8.03 -38.09 -92.16
C PRO A 13 -6.50 -38.03 -92.16
N GLY A 14 -5.85 -39.18 -92.00
CA GLY A 14 -4.39 -39.28 -91.90
C GLY A 14 -3.62 -38.67 -93.07
N THR A 15 -4.26 -38.49 -94.23
CA THR A 15 -3.71 -37.78 -95.41
C THR A 15 -3.40 -36.30 -95.16
N PHE A 16 -4.01 -35.70 -94.13
CA PHE A 16 -3.77 -34.32 -93.70
C PHE A 16 -2.79 -34.21 -92.53
N ARG A 17 -2.12 -35.30 -92.12
CA ARG A 17 -1.08 -35.28 -91.07
C ARG A 17 0.11 -34.43 -91.53
N ALA A 18 0.07 -33.18 -91.12
CA ALA A 18 1.06 -32.20 -91.52
C ALA A 18 2.30 -32.29 -90.63
N LEU A 19 3.26 -33.12 -91.04
CA LEU A 19 4.63 -33.13 -90.51
C LEU A 19 5.61 -32.63 -91.58
N PRO A 20 6.59 -31.77 -91.23
CA PRO A 20 6.81 -31.15 -89.92
C PRO A 20 6.02 -29.83 -89.73
N LYS A 21 5.75 -29.46 -88.47
CA LYS A 21 5.13 -28.16 -88.11
C LYS A 21 6.10 -26.99 -88.38
N PRO A 22 5.63 -25.79 -88.76
CA PRO A 22 4.24 -25.40 -88.96
C PRO A 22 3.82 -25.44 -90.43
N THR A 23 2.64 -26.00 -90.69
CA THR A 23 1.99 -25.96 -92.01
C THR A 23 0.83 -24.96 -92.00
N ALA A 24 0.39 -24.54 -93.18
CA ALA A 24 -0.77 -23.66 -93.32
C ALA A 24 -2.01 -24.25 -92.61
N LEU A 25 -2.20 -25.58 -92.69
CA LEU A 25 -3.29 -26.28 -92.02
C LEU A 25 -3.20 -26.17 -90.50
N TYR A 26 -2.01 -26.34 -89.92
CA TYR A 26 -1.82 -26.18 -88.47
C TYR A 26 -2.20 -24.76 -88.03
N SER A 27 -1.76 -23.74 -88.77
CA SER A 27 -2.02 -22.33 -88.43
C SER A 27 -3.52 -22.01 -88.45
N VAL A 28 -4.25 -22.54 -89.44
CA VAL A 28 -5.71 -22.40 -89.51
C VAL A 28 -6.38 -23.15 -88.36
N SER A 29 -6.02 -24.42 -88.12
CA SER A 29 -6.59 -25.20 -87.02
C SER A 29 -6.28 -24.61 -85.65
N ASP A 30 -5.15 -23.95 -85.48
CA ASP A 30 -4.75 -23.31 -84.23
C ASP A 30 -5.57 -22.05 -83.95
N ALA A 31 -5.80 -21.21 -84.97
CA ALA A 31 -6.70 -20.06 -84.84
C ALA A 31 -8.12 -20.48 -84.42
N PHE A 32 -8.68 -21.52 -85.05
CA PHE A 32 -9.99 -22.07 -84.65
C PHE A 32 -9.95 -22.74 -83.27
N GLY A 33 -8.88 -23.45 -82.93
CA GLY A 33 -8.69 -24.08 -81.63
C GLY A 33 -8.63 -23.07 -80.50
N ALA A 34 -7.95 -21.94 -80.71
CA ALA A 34 -7.87 -20.83 -79.76
C ALA A 34 -9.23 -20.15 -79.56
N GLU A 35 -9.98 -19.86 -80.63
CA GLU A 35 -11.32 -19.29 -80.53
C GLU A 35 -12.31 -20.24 -79.84
N LEU A 36 -12.24 -21.55 -80.10
CA LEU A 36 -13.07 -22.53 -79.39
C LEU A 36 -12.75 -22.59 -77.90
N LEU A 37 -11.46 -22.56 -77.53
CA LEU A 37 -11.05 -22.52 -76.13
C LEU A 37 -11.55 -21.24 -75.44
N LYS A 38 -11.44 -20.10 -76.12
CA LYS A 38 -11.96 -18.81 -75.62
C LYS A 38 -13.47 -18.84 -75.44
N GLY A 39 -14.20 -19.43 -76.40
CA GLY A 39 -15.64 -19.62 -76.32
C GLY A 39 -16.06 -20.51 -75.13
N GLU A 40 -15.35 -21.63 -74.91
CA GLU A 40 -15.60 -22.50 -73.75
C GLU A 40 -15.33 -21.81 -72.42
N ASN A 41 -14.22 -21.07 -72.30
CA ASN A 41 -13.91 -20.31 -71.09
C ASN A 41 -14.96 -19.22 -70.83
N SER A 42 -15.44 -18.56 -71.89
CA SER A 42 -16.51 -17.55 -71.78
C SER A 42 -17.83 -18.17 -71.34
N LEU A 43 -18.19 -19.34 -71.90
CA LEU A 43 -19.38 -20.08 -71.48
C LEU A 43 -19.27 -20.53 -70.02
N ALA A 44 -18.11 -21.05 -69.61
CA ALA A 44 -17.86 -21.44 -68.23
C ALA A 44 -18.00 -20.25 -67.26
N ALA A 45 -17.47 -19.08 -67.63
CA ALA A 45 -17.62 -17.85 -66.85
C ALA A 45 -19.09 -17.45 -66.69
N VAL A 46 -19.88 -17.43 -67.78
CA VAL A 46 -21.33 -17.14 -67.72
C VAL A 46 -22.09 -18.17 -66.89
N MET A 47 -21.72 -19.45 -66.99
CA MET A 47 -22.30 -20.51 -66.18
C MET A 47 -21.89 -20.42 -64.70
N GLN A 48 -20.83 -19.70 -64.35
CA GLN A 48 -20.40 -19.51 -62.96
C GLN A 48 -20.94 -18.20 -62.37
N ALA A 49 -21.15 -17.18 -63.19
CA ALA A 49 -21.63 -15.85 -62.82
C ALA A 49 -22.98 -15.83 -62.08
N HIS A 50 -23.81 -16.87 -62.23
CA HIS A 50 -25.12 -16.95 -61.56
C HIS A 50 -25.08 -17.68 -60.21
N TRP A 51 -23.94 -18.25 -59.81
CA TRP A 51 -23.80 -18.92 -58.51
C TRP A 51 -23.14 -17.97 -57.52
N VAL A 52 -23.79 -17.72 -56.38
CA VAL A 52 -23.28 -16.81 -55.34
C VAL A 52 -21.87 -17.19 -54.88
N ASP A 53 -21.51 -18.49 -54.87
CA ASP A 53 -20.16 -18.94 -54.46
C ASP A 53 -19.08 -18.81 -55.55
N ARG A 54 -19.47 -18.51 -56.80
CA ARG A 54 -18.55 -18.48 -57.96
C ARG A 54 -18.56 -17.17 -58.74
N ALA A 55 -19.63 -16.39 -58.64
CA ALA A 55 -19.74 -15.07 -59.23
C ALA A 55 -18.55 -14.20 -58.76
N ASP A 56 -17.99 -13.45 -59.70
CA ASP A 56 -16.83 -12.57 -59.50
C ASP A 56 -15.59 -13.24 -58.89
N GLN A 57 -15.49 -14.58 -58.85
CA GLN A 57 -14.36 -15.26 -58.23
C GLN A 57 -13.03 -14.84 -58.87
N SER A 58 -12.09 -14.33 -58.06
CA SER A 58 -10.81 -13.74 -58.50
C SER A 58 -10.93 -12.48 -59.37
N ALA A 59 -12.11 -11.87 -59.48
CA ALA A 59 -12.28 -10.59 -60.15
C ALA A 59 -11.84 -9.44 -59.24
N PRO A 60 -11.30 -8.35 -59.80
CA PRO A 60 -10.89 -7.18 -59.03
C PRO A 60 -12.04 -6.25 -58.65
N VAL A 61 -13.23 -6.44 -59.23
CA VAL A 61 -14.40 -5.56 -59.08
C VAL A 61 -15.66 -6.43 -58.94
N ILE A 62 -16.61 -5.95 -58.14
CA ILE A 62 -17.93 -6.57 -57.96
C ILE A 62 -18.83 -6.18 -59.14
N ASP A 63 -19.32 -7.15 -59.91
CA ASP A 63 -20.28 -6.91 -61.02
C ASP A 63 -21.44 -7.92 -60.96
N ASP A 64 -21.15 -9.21 -61.14
CA ASP A 64 -22.19 -10.24 -61.17
C ASP A 64 -22.86 -10.42 -59.79
N LEU A 65 -22.09 -10.38 -58.71
CA LEU A 65 -22.63 -10.42 -57.34
C LEU A 65 -23.53 -9.21 -57.08
N ALA A 66 -23.15 -8.01 -57.53
CA ALA A 66 -23.96 -6.80 -57.33
C ALA A 66 -25.32 -6.92 -58.02
N ARG A 67 -25.36 -7.55 -59.21
CA ARG A 67 -26.62 -7.84 -59.91
C ARG A 67 -27.48 -8.84 -59.16
N ILE A 68 -26.88 -9.86 -58.54
CA ILE A 68 -27.60 -10.81 -57.68
C ILE A 68 -28.14 -10.08 -56.44
N GLY A 69 -27.31 -9.29 -55.75
CA GLY A 69 -27.71 -8.52 -54.57
C GLY A 69 -28.86 -7.56 -54.85
N ALA A 70 -28.86 -6.90 -56.01
CA ALA A 70 -29.91 -5.99 -56.42
C ALA A 70 -31.30 -6.65 -56.48
N LEU A 71 -31.38 -7.97 -56.75
CA LEU A 71 -32.65 -8.72 -56.71
C LEU A 71 -33.26 -8.77 -55.31
N TYR A 72 -32.43 -8.64 -54.27
CA TYR A 72 -32.82 -8.62 -52.87
C TYR A 72 -32.82 -7.21 -52.26
N GLY A 73 -32.61 -6.17 -53.09
CA GLY A 73 -32.49 -4.79 -52.62
C GLY A 73 -31.18 -4.48 -51.90
N LEU A 74 -30.15 -5.29 -52.10
CA LEU A 74 -28.82 -5.11 -51.52
C LEU A 74 -27.84 -4.54 -52.55
N ALA A 75 -27.03 -3.57 -52.13
CA ALA A 75 -25.93 -3.01 -52.93
C ALA A 75 -24.60 -3.12 -52.16
N PRO A 76 -23.46 -3.27 -52.86
CA PRO A 76 -22.14 -3.22 -52.23
C PRO A 76 -21.89 -1.89 -51.52
N ARG A 77 -21.15 -1.93 -50.42
CA ARG A 77 -20.71 -0.73 -49.69
C ARG A 77 -19.46 -0.15 -50.32
N ASP A 78 -19.18 1.12 -50.03
CA ASP A 78 -17.98 1.79 -50.51
C ASP A 78 -16.72 1.09 -49.98
N GLY A 79 -15.85 0.64 -50.88
CA GLY A 79 -14.59 -0.03 -50.54
C GLY A 79 -14.68 -1.53 -50.24
N GLU A 80 -15.88 -2.13 -50.33
CA GLU A 80 -16.08 -3.56 -50.09
C GLU A 80 -15.44 -4.40 -51.21
N SER A 81 -14.70 -5.44 -50.83
CA SER A 81 -14.12 -6.41 -51.76
C SER A 81 -15.15 -7.44 -52.23
N VAL A 82 -14.82 -8.18 -53.29
CA VAL A 82 -15.69 -9.25 -53.82
C VAL A 82 -16.06 -10.28 -52.77
N GLU A 83 -15.11 -10.73 -51.96
CA GLU A 83 -15.37 -11.78 -50.96
C GLU A 83 -16.14 -11.23 -49.75
N GLU A 84 -15.87 -9.99 -49.34
CA GLU A 84 -16.66 -9.32 -48.29
C GLU A 84 -18.12 -9.15 -48.72
N PHE A 85 -18.36 -8.69 -49.95
CA PHE A 85 -19.72 -8.54 -50.45
C PHE A 85 -20.43 -9.89 -50.67
N ARG A 86 -19.69 -10.95 -51.03
CA ARG A 86 -20.23 -12.31 -51.13
C ARG A 86 -20.80 -12.78 -49.79
N GLU A 87 -20.03 -12.61 -48.71
CA GLU A 87 -20.46 -13.00 -47.38
C GLU A 87 -21.58 -12.11 -46.85
N HIS A 88 -21.51 -10.79 -47.08
CA HIS A 88 -22.58 -9.85 -46.79
C HIS A 88 -23.90 -10.23 -47.48
N LEU A 89 -23.87 -10.57 -48.77
CA LEU A 89 -25.03 -11.05 -49.51
C LEU A 89 -25.62 -12.33 -48.91
N LYS A 90 -24.77 -13.30 -48.56
CA LYS A 90 -25.23 -14.56 -47.93
C LYS A 90 -25.90 -14.31 -46.58
N ARG A 91 -25.30 -13.47 -45.71
CA ARG A 91 -25.88 -13.11 -44.41
C ARG A 91 -27.20 -12.37 -44.55
N TYR A 92 -27.26 -11.43 -45.49
CA TYR A 92 -28.48 -10.70 -45.80
C TYR A 92 -29.60 -11.65 -46.21
N ILE A 93 -29.35 -12.56 -47.17
CA ILE A 93 -30.35 -13.56 -47.60
C ILE A 93 -30.75 -14.49 -46.45
N ARG A 94 -29.79 -14.96 -45.64
CA ARG A 94 -30.04 -15.83 -44.48
C ARG A 94 -30.99 -15.18 -43.47
N THR A 95 -30.85 -13.87 -43.25
CA THR A 95 -31.73 -13.10 -42.37
C THR A 95 -33.20 -13.15 -42.80
N PHE A 96 -33.48 -13.17 -44.11
CA PHE A 96 -34.85 -13.34 -44.62
C PHE A 96 -35.35 -14.78 -44.53
N LEU A 97 -34.45 -15.77 -44.66
CA LEU A 97 -34.80 -17.19 -44.56
C LEU A 97 -35.12 -17.62 -43.13
N GLU A 98 -34.34 -17.15 -42.16
CA GLU A 98 -34.47 -17.56 -40.74
C GLU A 98 -35.42 -16.64 -39.94
N GLY A 99 -35.86 -15.55 -40.55
CA GLY A 99 -36.87 -14.64 -40.02
C GLY A 99 -36.29 -13.44 -39.28
N THR A 100 -36.93 -12.29 -39.45
CA THR A 100 -36.49 -10.98 -38.94
C THR A 100 -36.97 -10.68 -37.52
N VAL A 101 -37.83 -11.52 -36.95
CA VAL A 101 -38.52 -11.29 -35.66
C VAL A 101 -37.98 -12.13 -34.51
N THR A 102 -36.96 -12.95 -34.75
CA THR A 102 -36.25 -13.66 -33.69
C THR A 102 -35.20 -12.74 -33.07
N VAL A 103 -34.75 -13.03 -31.84
CA VAL A 103 -33.65 -12.28 -31.19
C VAL A 103 -32.42 -12.24 -32.12
N GLN A 104 -32.10 -13.38 -32.72
CA GLN A 104 -30.99 -13.51 -33.67
C GLN A 104 -31.23 -12.71 -34.96
N GLY A 105 -32.46 -12.70 -35.50
CA GLY A 105 -32.82 -11.90 -36.66
C GLY A 105 -32.67 -10.40 -36.41
N VAL A 106 -33.11 -9.91 -35.26
CA VAL A 106 -32.95 -8.50 -34.85
C VAL A 106 -31.47 -8.16 -34.68
N LEU A 107 -30.69 -9.03 -34.04
CA LEU A 107 -29.24 -8.83 -33.87
C LEU A 107 -28.52 -8.80 -35.23
N ARG A 108 -28.84 -9.70 -36.17
CA ARG A 108 -28.23 -9.71 -37.51
C ARG A 108 -28.57 -8.46 -38.31
N ILE A 109 -29.83 -8.01 -38.30
CA ILE A 109 -30.23 -6.77 -38.99
C ILE A 109 -29.48 -5.57 -38.40
N THR A 110 -29.38 -5.52 -37.07
CA THR A 110 -28.68 -4.44 -36.37
C THR A 110 -27.19 -4.48 -36.67
N ALA A 111 -26.57 -5.65 -36.62
CA ALA A 111 -25.17 -5.85 -36.97
C ALA A 111 -24.89 -5.43 -38.41
N GLU A 112 -25.74 -5.83 -39.37
CA GLU A 112 -25.59 -5.41 -40.77
C GLU A 112 -25.75 -3.89 -40.93
N ALA A 113 -26.72 -3.27 -40.27
CA ALA A 113 -26.89 -1.81 -40.30
C ALA A 113 -25.67 -1.06 -39.72
N LEU A 114 -24.97 -1.67 -38.76
CA LEU A 114 -23.79 -1.10 -38.09
C LEU A 114 -22.46 -1.55 -38.71
N GLY A 115 -22.47 -2.44 -39.71
CA GLY A 115 -21.25 -3.03 -40.27
C GLY A 115 -20.50 -3.97 -39.33
N LEU A 116 -21.19 -4.57 -38.36
CA LEU A 116 -20.63 -5.50 -37.37
C LEU A 116 -20.79 -6.95 -37.81
N HIS A 117 -19.89 -7.81 -37.34
CA HIS A 117 -19.94 -9.25 -37.55
C HIS A 117 -20.36 -9.92 -36.24
N ILE A 118 -21.38 -10.78 -36.31
CA ILE A 118 -21.83 -11.59 -35.18
C ILE A 118 -21.82 -13.07 -35.57
N ALA A 119 -21.71 -13.95 -34.58
CA ALA A 119 -21.74 -15.38 -34.82
C ALA A 119 -23.06 -15.82 -35.47
N ASP A 120 -22.94 -16.79 -36.38
CA ASP A 120 -24.07 -17.29 -37.16
C ASP A 120 -24.95 -18.25 -36.34
N GLU A 121 -24.37 -19.04 -35.44
CA GLU A 121 -25.08 -19.96 -34.56
C GLU A 121 -25.44 -19.27 -33.24
N TYR A 122 -26.67 -19.48 -32.76
CA TYR A 122 -27.13 -18.83 -31.54
C TYR A 122 -26.34 -19.28 -30.29
N GLU A 123 -25.82 -20.51 -30.29
CA GLU A 123 -24.99 -21.06 -29.21
C GLU A 123 -23.59 -20.41 -29.13
N GLU A 124 -23.14 -19.82 -30.24
CA GLU A 124 -21.85 -19.10 -30.33
C GLU A 124 -22.01 -17.60 -30.02
N LEU A 125 -23.26 -17.11 -29.90
CA LEU A 125 -23.52 -15.73 -29.48
C LEU A 125 -23.31 -15.61 -27.98
N ASP A 126 -22.37 -14.74 -27.60
CA ASP A 126 -22.16 -14.37 -26.21
C ASP A 126 -23.28 -13.44 -25.72
N SER A 127 -24.42 -14.03 -25.36
CA SER A 127 -25.58 -13.30 -24.86
C SER A 127 -25.52 -13.08 -23.36
N TRP A 128 -25.48 -11.83 -22.91
CA TRP A 128 -25.39 -11.48 -21.49
C TRP A 128 -26.52 -12.08 -20.63
N TRP A 129 -27.72 -12.31 -21.19
CA TRP A 129 -28.85 -12.93 -20.48
C TRP A 129 -28.75 -14.46 -20.30
N THR A 130 -27.78 -15.12 -20.93
CA THR A 130 -27.46 -16.54 -20.67
C THR A 130 -26.25 -16.72 -19.75
N ARG A 131 -25.53 -15.64 -19.44
CA ARG A 131 -24.44 -15.66 -18.47
C ARG A 131 -25.04 -15.84 -17.06
N GLY A 132 -24.49 -16.79 -16.29
CA GLY A 132 -24.89 -16.97 -14.89
C GLY A 132 -24.65 -15.69 -14.09
N GLN A 133 -25.37 -15.51 -12.97
CA GLN A 133 -25.42 -14.29 -12.11
C GLN A 133 -24.06 -13.73 -11.62
N PHE A 134 -22.92 -14.28 -12.03
CA PHE A 134 -21.59 -13.93 -11.54
C PHE A 134 -20.54 -13.67 -12.65
N ASN A 135 -20.89 -13.77 -13.93
CA ASN A 135 -19.96 -13.49 -15.03
C ASN A 135 -20.56 -12.41 -15.96
N ASP A 136 -20.52 -11.16 -15.52
CA ASP A 136 -20.92 -10.01 -16.35
C ASP A 136 -19.79 -9.55 -17.31
N GLU A 137 -18.63 -10.21 -17.25
CA GLU A 137 -17.46 -9.86 -18.05
C GLU A 137 -17.62 -10.35 -19.51
N LEU A 138 -17.39 -9.43 -20.46
CA LEU A 138 -17.24 -9.77 -21.88
C LEU A 138 -15.93 -10.52 -22.06
N VAL A 139 -15.98 -11.83 -22.33
CA VAL A 139 -14.77 -12.69 -22.33
C VAL A 139 -14.09 -12.76 -23.70
N THR A 140 -14.78 -12.32 -24.76
CA THR A 140 -14.25 -12.33 -26.13
C THR A 140 -14.65 -11.08 -26.89
N VAL A 141 -13.65 -10.23 -27.16
CA VAL A 141 -13.73 -9.14 -28.13
C VAL A 141 -12.66 -9.40 -29.18
N GLU A 142 -13.06 -9.86 -30.37
CA GLU A 142 -12.18 -9.83 -31.53
C GLU A 142 -12.40 -8.51 -32.27
N LEU A 143 -11.42 -7.62 -32.18
CA LEU A 143 -11.44 -6.34 -32.88
C LEU A 143 -11.12 -6.56 -34.37
N PRO A 144 -11.84 -5.92 -35.30
CA PRO A 144 -11.41 -5.86 -36.69
C PRO A 144 -10.03 -5.18 -36.75
N GLY A 145 -9.09 -5.75 -37.51
CA GLY A 145 -7.72 -5.23 -37.67
C GLY A 145 -7.60 -3.86 -38.36
N PHE A 146 -8.67 -3.06 -38.36
CA PHE A 146 -8.77 -1.72 -38.93
C PHE A 146 -9.06 -0.64 -37.87
N ASP A 147 -8.85 -0.91 -36.58
CA ASP A 147 -8.93 0.14 -35.56
C ASP A 147 -7.94 1.28 -35.88
N VAL A 148 -8.47 2.50 -35.90
CA VAL A 148 -7.76 3.73 -36.21
C VAL A 148 -7.25 4.43 -34.94
N ALA A 149 -7.64 3.96 -33.74
CA ALA A 149 -7.19 4.46 -32.44
C ALA A 149 -5.65 4.50 -32.29
N PRO A 150 -4.86 3.51 -32.76
CA PRO A 150 -3.40 3.60 -32.69
C PRO A 150 -2.84 4.77 -33.50
N LYS A 151 -3.49 5.12 -34.63
CA LYS A 151 -3.08 6.20 -35.52
C LYS A 151 -3.55 7.57 -35.06
N LEU A 152 -4.69 7.66 -34.39
CA LEU A 152 -5.28 8.93 -33.95
C LEU A 152 -4.87 9.31 -32.52
N LEU A 153 -4.75 8.33 -31.63
CA LEU A 153 -4.62 8.52 -30.19
C LEU A 153 -3.33 7.91 -29.62
N GLY A 154 -2.57 7.16 -30.42
CA GLY A 154 -1.29 6.58 -30.00
C GLY A 154 -1.42 5.42 -29.00
N THR A 155 -2.63 4.87 -28.85
CA THR A 155 -2.89 3.71 -27.97
C THR A 155 -3.62 2.62 -28.75
N ASP A 156 -3.29 1.36 -28.44
CA ASP A 156 -3.82 0.19 -29.15
C ASP A 156 -5.28 -0.16 -28.76
N ALA A 157 -5.83 0.50 -27.75
CA ALA A 157 -7.23 0.45 -27.34
C ALA A 157 -7.55 1.61 -26.38
N ILE A 158 -8.80 2.06 -26.34
CA ILE A 158 -9.36 2.79 -25.19
C ILE A 158 -10.56 1.98 -24.69
N ILE A 159 -10.30 1.03 -23.80
CA ILE A 159 -11.30 0.57 -22.84
C ILE A 159 -10.88 1.20 -21.52
N THR A 160 -11.59 2.24 -21.11
CA THR A 160 -11.44 2.81 -19.77
C THR A 160 -12.62 2.33 -18.93
N HIS A 161 -12.34 1.47 -17.96
CA HIS A 161 -13.29 1.18 -16.90
C HIS A 161 -13.25 2.37 -15.92
N GLY A 162 -14.38 3.02 -15.66
CA GLY A 162 -14.45 3.93 -14.53
C GLY A 162 -14.44 3.12 -13.24
N VAL A 163 -13.39 3.25 -12.43
CA VAL A 163 -13.39 2.75 -11.06
C VAL A 163 -14.14 3.77 -10.19
N ALA A 164 -14.92 3.34 -9.20
CA ALA A 164 -15.57 4.30 -8.31
C ALA A 164 -14.50 5.07 -7.51
N GLU A 165 -14.67 6.38 -7.37
CA GLU A 165 -13.79 7.21 -6.53
C GLU A 165 -13.68 6.61 -5.12
N THR A 166 -12.46 6.42 -4.65
CA THR A 166 -12.18 5.95 -3.29
C THR A 166 -11.90 7.13 -2.39
N SER A 167 -12.33 7.05 -1.13
CA SER A 167 -11.91 8.01 -0.11
C SER A 167 -10.49 7.72 0.38
N ALA A 168 -9.87 8.72 1.02
CA ALA A 168 -8.65 8.49 1.76
C ALA A 168 -8.93 7.47 2.87
N GLN A 169 -8.15 6.40 2.92
CA GLN A 169 -8.32 5.34 3.92
C GLN A 169 -6.99 4.78 4.38
N VAL A 170 -6.95 4.37 5.64
CA VAL A 170 -5.86 3.57 6.20
C VAL A 170 -6.43 2.35 6.91
N ARG A 171 -5.95 1.18 6.48
CA ARG A 171 -6.21 -0.09 7.15
C ARG A 171 -5.02 -0.44 8.00
N GLY A 172 -5.25 -0.60 9.30
CA GLY A 172 -4.22 -1.03 10.25
C GLY A 172 -3.69 -2.42 9.93
N ILE A 173 -2.48 -2.70 10.43
CA ILE A 173 -1.82 -4.01 10.31
C ILE A 173 -1.78 -4.79 11.63
N VAL A 174 -2.31 -4.21 12.72
CA VAL A 174 -2.38 -4.85 14.03
C VAL A 174 -3.71 -5.61 14.14
N ASP A 175 -3.63 -6.90 14.46
CA ASP A 175 -4.81 -7.71 14.79
C ASP A 175 -5.29 -7.38 16.21
N LEU A 176 -6.46 -6.77 16.31
CA LEU A 176 -7.04 -6.29 17.57
C LEU A 176 -7.89 -7.36 18.30
N SER A 177 -7.90 -8.61 17.82
CA SER A 177 -8.73 -9.68 18.39
C SER A 177 -8.37 -10.07 19.84
N GLY A 178 -7.12 -9.85 20.25
CA GLY A 178 -6.63 -10.12 21.61
C GLY A 178 -6.85 -8.99 22.61
N GLY A 179 -7.39 -7.85 22.17
CA GLY A 179 -7.32 -6.59 22.90
C GLY A 179 -5.91 -5.97 22.87
N VAL A 180 -5.83 -4.69 23.21
CA VAL A 180 -4.57 -3.91 23.22
C VAL A 180 -4.39 -3.17 24.53
N ASP A 181 -3.13 -3.02 24.95
CA ASP A 181 -2.75 -2.22 26.11
C ASP A 181 -2.52 -0.77 25.68
N LEU A 182 -3.35 0.14 26.19
CA LEU A 182 -3.28 1.58 25.92
C LEU A 182 -2.81 2.38 27.14
N SER A 183 -2.20 1.72 28.13
CA SER A 183 -1.75 2.37 29.38
C SER A 183 -0.58 3.34 29.21
N GLN A 184 0.13 3.28 28.09
CA GLN A 184 1.31 4.12 27.79
C GLN A 184 1.11 5.04 26.58
N ALA A 185 0.09 4.79 25.76
CA ALA A 185 -0.27 5.60 24.60
C ALA A 185 -1.74 5.33 24.26
N ASN A 186 -2.58 6.34 24.46
CA ASN A 186 -4.04 6.22 24.35
C ASN A 186 -4.67 7.26 23.43
N VAL A 187 -3.89 8.19 22.86
CA VAL A 187 -4.42 9.28 22.05
C VAL A 187 -4.19 9.00 20.57
N LEU A 188 -5.28 8.95 19.79
CA LEU A 188 -5.21 8.93 18.33
C LEU A 188 -5.53 10.33 17.79
N ARG A 189 -4.60 10.94 17.06
CA ARG A 189 -4.77 12.28 16.49
C ARG A 189 -5.03 12.23 14.99
N LEU A 190 -6.18 12.72 14.56
CA LEU A 190 -6.61 12.66 13.16
C LEU A 190 -6.91 14.06 12.59
N LYS A 191 -6.43 14.34 11.39
CA LYS A 191 -7.06 15.36 10.53
C LYS A 191 -7.80 14.67 9.40
N ILE A 192 -9.00 15.16 9.11
CA ILE A 192 -9.93 14.54 8.16
C ILE A 192 -10.50 15.65 7.29
N ASP A 193 -10.31 15.55 5.97
CA ASP A 193 -10.79 16.50 4.97
C ASP A 193 -10.51 17.97 5.35
N GLY A 194 -9.26 18.25 5.73
CA GLY A 194 -8.80 19.58 6.17
C GLY A 194 -9.32 20.06 7.53
N LYS A 195 -10.09 19.24 8.27
CA LYS A 195 -10.54 19.54 9.65
C LYS A 195 -9.68 18.84 10.68
N GLY A 196 -9.65 19.39 11.89
CA GLY A 196 -8.84 18.89 13.01
C GLY A 196 -7.64 19.79 13.32
N PRO A 197 -6.61 19.29 14.02
CA PRO A 197 -6.50 17.92 14.51
C PRO A 197 -7.55 17.59 15.58
N PHE A 198 -8.12 16.39 15.48
CA PHE A 198 -9.00 15.82 16.48
C PHE A 198 -8.19 14.92 17.40
N GLU A 199 -8.14 15.24 18.69
CA GLU A 199 -7.53 14.38 19.70
C GLU A 199 -8.58 13.41 20.25
N ILE A 200 -8.33 12.11 20.07
CA ILE A 200 -9.27 11.05 20.43
C ILE A 200 -8.63 10.21 21.52
N ASP A 201 -9.12 10.33 22.75
CA ASP A 201 -8.71 9.45 23.84
C ASP A 201 -9.43 8.10 23.71
N LEU A 202 -8.69 7.07 23.30
CA LEU A 202 -9.20 5.72 23.08
C LEU A 202 -9.56 4.99 24.39
N THR A 203 -9.17 5.54 25.54
CA THR A 203 -9.48 5.00 26.88
C THR A 203 -10.63 5.73 27.57
N LYS A 204 -11.19 6.75 26.92
CA LYS A 204 -12.27 7.54 27.48
C LYS A 204 -13.46 6.65 27.85
N ASP A 205 -13.94 6.81 29.07
CA ASP A 205 -15.05 6.05 29.66
C ASP A 205 -14.80 4.53 29.80
N LEU A 206 -13.51 4.09 29.83
CA LEU A 206 -13.12 2.71 30.10
C LEU A 206 -12.50 2.54 31.49
N ASP A 207 -12.91 1.47 32.19
CA ASP A 207 -12.30 1.07 33.47
C ASP A 207 -11.04 0.22 33.30
N GLU A 208 -10.95 -0.55 32.20
CA GLU A 208 -9.85 -1.45 31.89
C GLU A 208 -9.11 -0.94 30.64
N ILE A 209 -7.87 -0.47 30.84
CA ILE A 209 -7.05 0.14 29.80
C ILE A 209 -5.88 -0.74 29.33
N THR A 210 -5.64 -1.88 29.99
CA THR A 210 -4.56 -2.81 29.62
C THR A 210 -5.02 -3.89 28.63
N SER A 211 -6.33 -3.96 28.34
CA SER A 211 -6.92 -4.90 27.39
C SER A 211 -8.17 -4.31 26.70
N VAL A 212 -7.98 -3.17 26.03
CA VAL A 212 -9.04 -2.47 25.28
C VAL A 212 -9.41 -3.27 24.02
N GLN A 213 -10.70 -3.53 23.83
CA GLN A 213 -11.21 -4.35 22.73
C GLN A 213 -11.37 -3.54 21.44
N ALA A 214 -11.26 -4.22 20.29
CA ALA A 214 -11.34 -3.59 18.96
C ALA A 214 -12.60 -2.72 18.75
N GLN A 215 -13.77 -3.20 19.21
CA GLN A 215 -15.01 -2.44 19.08
C GLN A 215 -15.02 -1.19 19.97
N GLN A 216 -14.41 -1.23 21.16
CA GLN A 216 -14.31 -0.06 22.04
C GLN A 216 -13.48 1.05 21.40
N ILE A 217 -12.42 0.70 20.67
CA ILE A 217 -11.61 1.66 19.90
C ILE A 217 -12.46 2.32 18.81
N VAL A 218 -13.22 1.53 18.03
CA VAL A 218 -14.11 2.06 16.99
C VAL A 218 -15.18 2.98 17.58
N ASP A 219 -15.79 2.57 18.69
CA ASP A 219 -16.81 3.35 19.38
C ASP A 219 -16.22 4.66 19.91
N ALA A 220 -15.04 4.63 20.54
CA ALA A 220 -14.35 5.81 21.05
C ALA A 220 -14.03 6.83 19.94
N VAL A 221 -13.53 6.37 18.79
CA VAL A 221 -13.25 7.23 17.63
C VAL A 221 -14.52 7.88 17.11
N ASN A 222 -15.54 7.10 16.79
CA ASN A 222 -16.77 7.62 16.19
C ASN A 222 -17.55 8.51 17.17
N ALA A 223 -17.60 8.17 18.47
CA ALA A 223 -18.30 8.95 19.48
C ALA A 223 -17.66 10.32 19.70
N GLN A 224 -16.33 10.40 19.74
CA GLN A 224 -15.62 11.67 19.94
C GLN A 224 -15.65 12.56 18.70
N LEU A 225 -15.70 11.97 17.49
CA LEU A 225 -15.81 12.73 16.25
C LEU A 225 -17.26 13.12 15.90
N ALA A 226 -18.29 12.50 16.48
CA ALA A 226 -19.69 12.72 16.13
C ALA A 226 -20.14 14.19 16.25
N ALA A 227 -19.57 14.95 17.18
CA ALA A 227 -19.88 16.38 17.35
C ALA A 227 -19.34 17.25 16.19
N ALA A 228 -18.14 16.91 15.68
CA ALA A 228 -17.48 17.66 14.61
C ALA A 228 -17.85 17.16 13.20
N LEU A 229 -18.18 15.87 13.07
CA LEU A 229 -18.50 15.17 11.83
C LEU A 229 -19.83 14.40 11.97
N PRO A 230 -20.97 15.11 12.11
CA PRO A 230 -22.25 14.48 12.42
C PRO A 230 -22.71 13.54 11.30
N GLY A 231 -23.13 12.33 11.68
CA GLY A 231 -23.64 11.31 10.76
C GLY A 231 -22.57 10.62 9.91
N GLN A 232 -21.29 10.87 10.18
CA GLN A 232 -20.16 10.22 9.50
C GLN A 232 -19.62 9.08 10.35
N THR A 233 -19.32 7.96 9.71
CA THR A 233 -18.58 6.85 10.31
C THR A 233 -17.15 6.93 9.81
N ILE A 234 -16.20 7.16 10.71
CA ILE A 234 -14.79 7.32 10.37
C ILE A 234 -14.02 6.03 10.64
N ALA A 235 -14.32 5.35 11.76
CA ALA A 235 -13.69 4.10 12.14
C ALA A 235 -14.63 2.92 11.93
N THR A 236 -14.09 1.82 11.41
CA THR A 236 -14.75 0.52 11.29
C THR A 236 -13.75 -0.61 11.55
N LEU A 237 -14.25 -1.84 11.69
CA LEU A 237 -13.41 -3.04 11.74
C LEU A 237 -13.51 -3.81 10.42
N GLU A 238 -12.35 -4.22 9.90
CA GLU A 238 -12.25 -5.15 8.79
C GLU A 238 -11.36 -6.32 9.20
N ASN A 239 -11.95 -7.50 9.44
CA ASN A 239 -11.23 -8.71 9.87
C ASN A 239 -10.35 -8.51 11.12
N ASN A 240 -10.87 -7.79 12.13
CA ASN A 240 -10.15 -7.38 13.37
C ASN A 240 -9.07 -6.31 13.20
N PHE A 241 -8.92 -5.73 12.02
CA PHE A 241 -8.04 -4.58 11.80
C PHE A 241 -8.88 -3.29 11.81
N LEU A 242 -8.35 -2.24 12.44
CA LEU A 242 -8.97 -0.93 12.41
C LEU A 242 -8.85 -0.33 10.99
N LEU A 243 -9.98 0.05 10.40
CA LEU A 243 -10.05 0.80 9.15
C LEU A 243 -10.54 2.21 9.47
N LEU A 244 -9.75 3.21 9.10
CA LEU A 244 -10.13 4.61 9.13
C LEU A 244 -10.37 5.09 7.70
N ALA A 245 -11.48 5.79 7.47
CA ALA A 245 -11.81 6.34 6.17
C ALA A 245 -12.32 7.78 6.30
N ALA A 246 -11.83 8.65 5.43
CA ALA A 246 -12.37 9.98 5.26
C ALA A 246 -13.76 9.91 4.60
N PRO A 247 -14.68 10.82 4.95
CA PRO A 247 -16.02 10.84 4.37
C PRO A 247 -16.04 11.37 2.93
N THR A 248 -15.11 12.27 2.57
CA THR A 248 -14.99 12.78 1.19
C THR A 248 -14.31 11.73 0.30
N ARG A 249 -14.90 11.48 -0.87
CA ARG A 249 -14.36 10.57 -1.90
C ARG A 249 -13.60 11.36 -2.96
N GLY A 250 -12.65 10.69 -3.62
CA GLY A 250 -11.83 11.31 -4.65
C GLY A 250 -10.64 12.09 -4.05
N PRO A 251 -9.93 12.86 -4.87
CA PRO A 251 -8.63 13.47 -4.52
C PRO A 251 -8.73 14.60 -3.49
N GLU A 252 -9.94 15.10 -3.23
CA GLU A 252 -10.20 16.05 -2.14
C GLU A 252 -10.32 15.36 -0.78
N GLY A 253 -10.53 14.04 -0.75
CA GLY A 253 -10.56 13.26 0.47
C GLY A 253 -9.17 13.14 1.07
N GLU A 254 -9.03 13.52 2.33
CA GLU A 254 -7.75 13.53 3.03
C GLU A 254 -7.88 12.94 4.43
N LEU A 255 -6.91 12.10 4.79
CA LEU A 255 -6.76 11.55 6.13
C LEU A 255 -5.30 11.66 6.56
N GLU A 256 -5.02 12.35 7.66
CA GLU A 256 -3.69 12.45 8.27
C GLU A 256 -3.75 11.92 9.71
N VAL A 257 -2.83 11.01 10.04
CA VAL A 257 -2.63 10.46 11.39
C VAL A 257 -1.38 11.10 11.99
N GLN A 258 -1.55 11.96 12.99
CA GLN A 258 -0.42 12.70 13.57
C GLN A 258 0.27 11.90 14.66
N ASP A 259 1.60 11.95 14.68
CA ASP A 259 2.45 11.46 15.77
C ASP A 259 2.81 12.61 16.72
N ASP A 260 2.47 12.43 18.00
CA ASP A 260 2.84 13.32 19.10
C ASP A 260 2.90 12.49 20.41
N GLU A 261 3.03 13.14 21.56
CA GLU A 261 3.00 12.49 22.87
C GLU A 261 1.73 11.61 23.04
N ASP A 262 1.90 10.42 23.62
CA ASP A 262 0.86 9.39 23.80
C ASP A 262 0.19 8.87 22.51
N ASP A 263 0.86 8.96 21.36
CA ASP A 263 0.33 8.48 20.07
C ASP A 263 0.03 6.97 20.05
N ALA A 264 -1.26 6.64 19.98
CA ALA A 264 -1.76 5.28 19.91
C ALA A 264 -1.70 4.66 18.50
N ALA A 265 -1.34 5.41 17.45
CA ALA A 265 -1.38 4.93 16.06
C ALA A 265 -0.51 3.70 15.81
N GLU A 266 0.64 3.58 16.49
CA GLU A 266 1.45 2.37 16.38
C GLU A 266 0.72 1.16 16.97
N ILE A 267 0.05 1.32 18.10
CA ILE A 267 -0.63 0.23 18.80
C ILE A 267 -1.87 -0.23 18.03
N VAL A 268 -2.64 0.71 17.46
CA VAL A 268 -3.97 0.39 16.88
C VAL A 268 -3.97 0.28 15.36
N LEU A 269 -3.04 0.93 14.66
CA LEU A 269 -2.89 0.87 13.20
C LEU A 269 -1.59 0.20 12.77
N GLY A 270 -0.59 0.08 13.65
CA GLY A 270 0.75 -0.37 13.27
C GLY A 270 1.52 0.69 12.50
N LEU A 271 1.18 1.97 12.66
CA LEU A 271 1.89 3.10 12.06
C LEU A 271 2.95 3.61 13.04
N PRO A 272 4.25 3.36 12.81
CA PRO A 272 5.30 3.87 13.69
C PRO A 272 5.35 5.40 13.68
N PRO A 273 5.85 6.05 14.75
CA PRO A 273 6.10 7.49 14.71
C PRO A 273 7.16 7.82 13.65
N ARG A 274 7.11 9.05 13.17
CA ARG A 274 8.07 9.66 12.25
C ARG A 274 8.94 10.70 12.97
N ALA A 275 8.50 11.24 14.11
CA ALA A 275 9.28 12.08 15.00
C ALA A 275 9.86 11.28 16.18
N TYR A 276 11.16 11.45 16.43
CA TYR A 276 11.88 10.85 17.54
C TYR A 276 12.70 11.92 18.25
N SER A 277 12.60 11.97 19.57
CA SER A 277 13.37 12.87 20.43
C SER A 277 14.34 12.07 21.32
N GLY A 278 15.45 12.71 21.67
CA GLY A 278 16.35 12.17 22.67
C GLY A 278 15.74 12.26 24.07
N GLN A 279 16.30 11.48 25.00
CA GLN A 279 15.82 11.45 26.38
C GLN A 279 16.74 12.25 27.28
N ALA A 280 16.12 13.03 28.17
CA ALA A 280 16.86 13.71 29.24
C ALA A 280 17.54 12.70 30.16
N ALA A 281 18.69 13.09 30.68
CA ALA A 281 19.39 12.36 31.72
C ALA A 281 18.46 12.12 32.92
N THR A 282 18.48 10.91 33.46
CA THR A 282 17.67 10.54 34.63
C THR A 282 18.55 10.49 35.87
N ALA A 283 17.96 10.77 37.03
CA ALA A 283 18.63 10.62 38.31
C ALA A 283 18.78 9.14 38.68
N ALA A 284 19.80 8.82 39.49
CA ALA A 284 19.85 7.56 40.21
C ALA A 284 18.61 7.47 41.10
N GLN A 285 17.84 6.39 40.95
CA GLN A 285 16.60 6.16 41.70
C GLN A 285 16.51 4.72 42.15
N VAL A 286 15.88 4.53 43.31
CA VAL A 286 15.57 3.23 43.89
C VAL A 286 14.22 3.28 44.60
N THR A 287 13.38 2.29 44.33
CA THR A 287 12.15 2.05 45.10
C THR A 287 12.33 0.79 45.93
N GLY A 288 12.03 0.90 47.22
CA GLY A 288 12.10 -0.21 48.16
C GLY A 288 11.08 -1.31 47.84
N LYS A 289 11.32 -2.51 48.37
CA LYS A 289 10.44 -3.68 48.19
C LYS A 289 9.62 -4.03 49.45
N VAL A 290 9.86 -3.33 50.55
CA VAL A 290 9.17 -3.58 51.83
C VAL A 290 7.87 -2.79 51.85
N ASP A 291 6.78 -3.46 52.15
CA ASP A 291 5.49 -2.82 52.40
C ASP A 291 5.52 -2.10 53.76
N LEU A 292 5.51 -0.77 53.72
CA LEU A 292 5.60 0.13 54.86
C LEU A 292 4.26 0.82 55.17
N SER A 293 3.14 0.28 54.67
CA SER A 293 1.81 0.86 54.89
C SER A 293 1.33 0.78 56.35
N GLY A 294 1.95 -0.07 57.16
CA GLY A 294 1.65 -0.24 58.59
C GLY A 294 2.43 0.68 59.53
N ALA A 295 2.29 0.45 60.84
CA ALA A 295 3.14 1.07 61.85
C ALA A 295 4.56 0.48 61.77
N LEU A 296 5.57 1.34 61.87
CA LEU A 296 6.99 1.01 61.71
C LEU A 296 7.70 1.10 63.06
N ASP A 297 8.34 0.00 63.49
CA ASP A 297 9.22 -0.01 64.66
C ASP A 297 10.68 0.16 64.23
N LEU A 298 11.18 1.38 64.35
CA LEU A 298 12.57 1.76 64.07
C LEU A 298 13.46 1.76 65.33
N THR A 299 13.01 1.19 66.45
CA THR A 299 13.77 1.16 67.73
C THR A 299 15.17 0.53 67.57
N ASN A 300 15.30 -0.44 66.67
CA ASN A 300 16.54 -1.18 66.39
C ASN A 300 17.10 -0.96 64.97
N ALA A 301 16.42 -0.18 64.13
CA ALA A 301 16.72 0.03 62.72
C ALA A 301 16.51 1.51 62.37
N ARG A 302 17.30 2.38 63.00
CA ARG A 302 17.07 3.82 63.09
C ARG A 302 17.84 4.62 62.06
N TYR A 303 19.07 4.22 61.73
CA TYR A 303 19.98 5.05 60.96
C TYR A 303 20.11 4.58 59.51
N LEU A 304 19.85 5.47 58.56
CA LEU A 304 20.11 5.25 57.13
C LEU A 304 21.37 6.01 56.74
N ARG A 305 22.40 5.30 56.27
CA ARG A 305 23.63 5.93 55.80
C ARG A 305 23.70 5.92 54.28
N LEU A 306 23.83 7.10 53.69
CA LEU A 306 23.72 7.31 52.25
C LEU A 306 24.84 8.22 51.75
N LEU A 307 25.54 7.79 50.71
CA LEU A 307 26.42 8.63 49.91
C LEU A 307 25.70 9.03 48.63
N LEU A 308 25.40 10.31 48.51
CA LEU A 308 24.81 10.93 47.33
C LEU A 308 25.89 11.53 46.43
N ASP A 309 25.80 11.25 45.13
CA ASP A 309 26.58 11.87 44.06
C ASP A 309 28.10 11.85 44.33
N GLY A 310 28.56 10.79 44.99
CA GLY A 310 29.96 10.56 45.37
C GLY A 310 30.55 11.57 46.37
N THR A 311 29.79 12.58 46.81
CA THR A 311 30.33 13.73 47.55
C THR A 311 29.64 13.98 48.88
N THR A 312 28.35 13.64 49.00
CA THR A 312 27.54 13.96 50.17
C THR A 312 27.25 12.69 50.97
N LEU A 313 28.04 12.44 52.01
CA LEU A 313 27.81 11.32 52.94
C LEU A 313 26.99 11.80 54.14
N VAL A 314 25.80 11.22 54.31
CA VAL A 314 24.91 11.50 55.43
C VAL A 314 24.58 10.23 56.21
N GLU A 315 24.40 10.36 57.52
CA GLU A 315 23.77 9.35 58.37
C GLU A 315 22.51 9.98 58.94
N ILE A 316 21.36 9.46 58.50
CA ILE A 316 20.04 10.02 58.74
C ILE A 316 19.40 9.21 59.85
N ASP A 317 18.93 9.90 60.88
CA ASP A 317 18.03 9.32 61.85
C ASP A 317 16.61 9.28 61.28
N CYS A 318 16.17 8.10 60.84
CA CYS A 318 14.85 7.87 60.28
C CYS A 318 13.76 7.76 61.35
N ALA A 319 14.12 7.65 62.63
CA ALA A 319 13.16 7.58 63.72
C ALA A 319 12.79 8.97 64.24
N GLY A 320 11.51 9.14 64.59
CA GLY A 320 10.98 10.32 65.25
C GLY A 320 10.98 10.19 66.77
N PRO A 321 10.20 11.04 67.47
CA PRO A 321 10.09 11.02 68.93
C PRO A 321 9.54 9.72 69.51
N ASP A 322 8.77 8.94 68.73
CA ASP A 322 8.25 7.62 69.09
C ASP A 322 8.74 6.56 68.07
N PRO A 323 9.95 6.01 68.23
CA PRO A 323 10.54 5.06 67.30
C PRO A 323 9.74 3.76 67.11
N ALA A 324 8.90 3.39 68.08
CA ALA A 324 8.15 2.14 68.04
C ALA A 324 6.87 2.21 67.19
N ASN A 325 6.39 3.42 66.87
CA ASN A 325 5.13 3.65 66.16
C ASN A 325 5.26 4.70 65.06
N MET A 326 6.34 4.65 64.28
CA MET A 326 6.55 5.55 63.16
C MET A 326 5.59 5.24 62.01
N ARG A 327 5.26 6.25 61.20
CA ARG A 327 4.52 6.09 59.95
C ARG A 327 5.40 6.46 58.76
N LEU A 328 5.12 5.88 57.60
CA LEU A 328 5.87 6.11 56.37
C LEU A 328 6.08 7.60 56.03
N PRO A 329 5.07 8.50 56.08
CA PRO A 329 5.30 9.93 55.85
C PRO A 329 6.30 10.56 56.83
N GLN A 330 6.30 10.14 58.10
CA GLN A 330 7.25 10.66 59.10
C GLN A 330 8.68 10.22 58.82
N VAL A 331 8.86 9.01 58.29
CA VAL A 331 10.17 8.49 57.85
C VAL A 331 10.65 9.26 56.63
N ILE A 332 9.78 9.52 55.66
CA ILE A 332 10.09 10.34 54.47
C ILE A 332 10.51 11.76 54.90
N ASP A 333 9.78 12.39 55.81
CA ASP A 333 10.15 13.70 56.35
C ASP A 333 11.51 13.68 57.05
N ALA A 334 11.81 12.61 57.80
CA ALA A 334 13.10 12.45 58.46
C ALA A 334 14.24 12.31 57.45
N ILE A 335 14.04 11.53 56.38
CA ILE A 335 15.01 11.38 55.29
C ILE A 335 15.24 12.71 54.57
N ASN A 336 14.17 13.39 54.13
CA ASN A 336 14.28 14.66 53.42
C ASN A 336 14.97 15.72 54.29
N ARG A 337 14.62 15.84 55.58
CA ARG A 337 15.32 16.73 56.52
C ARG A 337 16.80 16.36 56.68
N GLY A 338 17.12 15.08 56.79
CA GLY A 338 18.49 14.59 56.88
C GLY A 338 19.32 14.90 55.63
N LEU A 339 18.65 15.06 54.48
CA LEU A 339 19.24 15.50 53.21
C LEU A 339 19.25 17.02 53.01
N GLY A 340 18.78 17.79 53.98
CA GLY A 340 18.74 19.25 53.93
C GLY A 340 17.51 19.85 53.23
N PHE A 341 16.49 19.03 52.96
CA PHE A 341 15.21 19.46 52.39
C PHE A 341 14.20 19.68 53.52
N ASP A 342 13.56 20.85 53.56
CA ASP A 342 12.47 21.14 54.49
C ASP A 342 11.15 20.58 53.94
N PRO A 343 10.53 19.55 54.55
CA PRO A 343 9.28 18.96 54.06
C PRO A 343 8.08 19.93 54.06
N ALA A 344 8.20 21.08 54.75
CA ALA A 344 7.18 22.12 54.74
C ALA A 344 7.32 23.10 53.56
N ALA A 345 8.42 23.03 52.80
CA ALA A 345 8.62 23.88 51.63
C ALA A 345 7.79 23.39 50.44
N GLU A 346 7.27 24.30 49.62
CA GLU A 346 6.69 23.92 48.33
C GLU A 346 7.85 23.83 47.31
N LEU A 347 8.38 22.62 47.14
CA LEU A 347 9.45 22.31 46.19
C LEU A 347 8.93 21.37 45.11
N ASP A 348 9.40 21.57 43.87
CA ASP A 348 9.08 20.71 42.74
C ASP A 348 9.74 19.31 42.84
N PHE A 349 10.68 19.13 43.78
CA PHE A 349 11.42 17.87 43.95
C PHE A 349 11.80 17.62 45.42
N TYR A 350 11.56 16.39 45.85
CA TYR A 350 12.04 15.83 47.11
C TYR A 350 12.83 14.54 46.83
N PRO A 351 14.03 14.35 47.42
CA PRO A 351 14.81 13.13 47.23
C PRO A 351 14.11 11.86 47.72
N ALA A 352 13.31 11.93 48.79
CA ALA A 352 12.53 10.81 49.28
C ALA A 352 11.03 11.05 49.08
N THR A 353 10.35 10.09 48.47
CA THR A 353 8.91 10.09 48.22
C THR A 353 8.32 8.70 48.51
N HIS A 354 6.99 8.57 48.47
CA HIS A 354 6.31 7.28 48.67
C HIS A 354 5.01 7.16 47.89
N ASN A 355 4.55 5.93 47.68
CA ASN A 355 3.23 5.59 47.10
C ASN A 355 2.32 4.89 48.14
N ASP A 356 2.34 5.40 49.37
CA ASP A 356 1.72 4.83 50.59
C ASP A 356 2.18 3.42 51.01
N ARG A 357 2.99 2.75 50.18
CA ARG A 357 3.45 1.39 50.41
C ARG A 357 4.96 1.27 50.41
N PHE A 358 5.63 1.91 49.46
CA PHE A 358 7.08 1.80 49.27
C PHE A 358 7.73 3.18 49.31
N ILE A 359 8.94 3.25 49.87
CA ILE A 359 9.81 4.44 49.76
C ILE A 359 10.48 4.43 48.40
N THR A 360 10.50 5.59 47.75
CA THR A 360 11.34 5.86 46.59
C THR A 360 12.37 6.92 46.97
N LEU A 361 13.64 6.67 46.64
CA LEU A 361 14.73 7.60 46.82
C LEU A 361 15.33 7.95 45.45
N ALA A 362 15.54 9.23 45.20
CA ALA A 362 16.13 9.76 43.98
C ALA A 362 17.24 10.77 44.32
N SER A 363 18.31 10.75 43.55
CA SER A 363 19.36 11.77 43.67
C SER A 363 18.86 13.12 43.12
N PRO A 364 19.26 14.25 43.72
CA PRO A 364 18.93 15.58 43.21
C PRO A 364 19.67 15.94 41.90
N SER A 365 20.77 15.26 41.58
CA SER A 365 21.45 15.43 40.29
C SER A 365 20.97 14.39 39.28
N ARG A 366 21.20 14.66 37.98
CA ARG A 366 20.86 13.76 36.86
C ARG A 366 22.12 13.35 36.11
N GLY A 367 22.04 12.32 35.27
CA GLY A 367 23.19 11.88 34.48
C GLY A 367 24.06 10.84 35.18
N LEU A 368 25.18 10.49 34.55
CA LEU A 368 26.10 9.46 35.08
C LEU A 368 26.81 9.86 36.38
N THR A 369 26.82 11.15 36.72
CA THR A 369 27.32 11.66 38.01
C THR A 369 26.31 11.48 39.14
N SER A 370 25.04 11.27 38.81
CA SER A 370 23.99 10.98 39.77
C SER A 370 24.18 9.58 40.33
N THR A 371 24.41 9.48 41.65
CA THR A 371 24.62 8.19 42.31
C THR A 371 23.95 8.13 43.67
N LEU A 372 23.39 6.97 43.99
CA LEU A 372 22.92 6.63 45.34
C LEU A 372 23.73 5.42 45.82
N ALA A 373 24.48 5.57 46.90
CA ALA A 373 25.18 4.45 47.51
C ALA A 373 24.78 4.29 48.98
N PHE A 374 24.07 3.22 49.29
CA PHE A 374 23.77 2.82 50.65
C PHE A 374 25.02 2.27 51.31
N GLN A 375 25.35 2.82 52.47
CA GLN A 375 26.44 2.34 53.31
C GLN A 375 25.85 1.73 54.57
N ARG A 376 26.62 0.86 55.22
CA ARG A 376 26.25 0.37 56.55
C ARG A 376 26.36 1.49 57.57
N ALA A 377 25.28 1.76 58.30
CA ALA A 377 25.33 2.58 59.49
C ALA A 377 26.19 1.91 60.58
N ALA A 378 26.78 2.70 61.48
CA ALA A 378 27.66 2.16 62.52
C ALA A 378 26.91 1.27 63.53
N ALA A 379 25.63 1.55 63.76
CA ALA A 379 24.70 0.76 64.55
C ALA A 379 23.27 0.97 64.06
N GLN A 380 22.38 0.01 64.31
CA GLN A 380 20.94 0.12 64.01
C GLN A 380 20.65 0.51 62.55
N ASP A 381 21.28 -0.18 61.61
CA ASP A 381 21.13 0.08 60.18
C ASP A 381 19.68 -0.11 59.72
N ALA A 382 19.12 0.93 59.11
CA ALA A 382 17.73 0.97 58.66
C ALA A 382 17.54 0.50 57.22
N PHE A 383 18.62 0.29 56.44
CA PHE A 383 18.52 0.07 54.99
C PHE A 383 17.70 -1.18 54.65
N ALA A 384 18.04 -2.33 55.25
CA ALA A 384 17.33 -3.58 54.98
C ALA A 384 15.87 -3.54 55.45
N PHE A 385 15.57 -2.77 56.51
CA PHE A 385 14.21 -2.61 57.02
C PHE A 385 13.36 -1.74 56.09
N LEU A 386 13.91 -0.64 55.58
CA LEU A 386 13.18 0.34 54.78
C LEU A 386 13.08 -0.04 53.30
N PHE A 387 14.14 -0.61 52.73
CA PHE A 387 14.21 -0.88 51.28
C PHE A 387 14.16 -2.37 50.94
N GLY A 388 14.51 -3.25 51.89
CA GLY A 388 14.57 -4.70 51.64
C GLY A 388 15.76 -5.08 50.76
N ASP A 389 15.56 -6.10 49.92
CA ASP A 389 16.60 -6.61 49.02
C ASP A 389 16.65 -5.78 47.72
N VAL A 390 17.31 -4.62 47.79
CA VAL A 390 17.65 -3.78 46.63
C VAL A 390 19.18 -3.62 46.52
N PRO A 391 19.73 -3.39 45.32
CA PRO A 391 21.14 -3.09 45.17
C PRO A 391 21.58 -1.93 46.08
N VAL A 392 22.80 -1.99 46.61
CA VAL A 392 23.33 -0.92 47.47
C VAL A 392 23.87 0.27 46.68
N PHE A 393 23.98 0.16 45.35
CA PHE A 393 24.54 1.18 44.48
C PHE A 393 23.66 1.37 43.25
N HIS A 394 23.27 2.62 42.99
CA HIS A 394 22.48 3.04 41.85
C HIS A 394 23.16 4.21 41.16
N VAL A 395 23.05 4.25 39.84
CA VAL A 395 23.59 5.32 38.99
C VAL A 395 22.47 5.82 38.08
N GLY A 396 22.44 7.14 37.85
CA GLY A 396 21.57 7.76 36.89
C GLY A 396 21.96 7.40 35.46
N ARG A 397 21.14 7.79 34.49
CA ARG A 397 21.44 7.61 33.06
C ARG A 397 21.81 8.96 32.45
N ALA A 398 22.80 8.94 31.56
CA ALA A 398 23.13 10.11 30.74
C ALA A 398 21.96 10.49 29.82
N ASP A 399 22.03 11.70 29.26
CA ASP A 399 21.23 12.08 28.12
C ASP A 399 21.42 11.07 26.98
N GLU A 400 20.31 10.59 26.41
CA GLU A 400 20.30 9.69 25.27
C GLU A 400 19.89 10.47 24.01
N PRO A 401 20.53 10.23 22.85
CA PRO A 401 20.12 10.87 21.61
C PRO A 401 18.80 10.26 21.09
N ALA A 402 18.12 10.97 20.19
CA ALA A 402 17.03 10.39 19.41
C ALA A 402 17.54 9.18 18.64
N ARG A 403 16.79 8.08 18.62
CA ARG A 403 17.15 6.84 17.93
C ARG A 403 15.93 6.22 17.27
N VAL A 404 16.14 5.65 16.10
CA VAL A 404 15.17 4.79 15.41
C VAL A 404 15.88 3.58 14.82
N THR A 405 15.26 2.41 15.01
CA THR A 405 15.68 1.17 14.36
C THR A 405 14.60 0.79 13.35
N GLY A 406 15.00 0.62 12.10
CA GLY A 406 14.12 0.16 11.03
C GLY A 406 13.54 -1.22 11.32
N ARG A 407 12.35 -1.47 10.75
CA ARG A 407 11.59 -2.73 10.91
C ARG A 407 11.76 -3.65 9.71
N ARG A 408 12.28 -3.14 8.60
CA ARG A 408 12.53 -3.93 7.40
C ARG A 408 13.84 -4.68 7.54
N ASP A 409 13.77 -5.99 7.31
CA ASP A 409 14.96 -6.83 7.16
C ASP A 409 15.59 -6.54 5.79
N LEU A 410 16.81 -5.99 5.83
CA LEU A 410 17.59 -5.58 4.65
C LEU A 410 18.81 -6.48 4.43
N ASN A 411 18.92 -7.61 5.14
CA ASN A 411 20.08 -8.50 5.04
C ASN A 411 20.28 -9.12 3.64
N SER A 412 19.20 -9.21 2.84
CA SER A 412 19.25 -9.74 1.47
C SER A 412 19.33 -8.64 0.40
N GLY A 413 19.50 -7.37 0.80
CA GLY A 413 19.36 -6.21 -0.08
C GLY A 413 17.91 -5.79 -0.32
N VAL A 414 17.76 -4.63 -0.97
CA VAL A 414 16.46 -4.00 -1.27
C VAL A 414 16.48 -3.37 -2.66
N ASP A 415 15.38 -3.49 -3.39
CA ASP A 415 15.20 -2.84 -4.68
C ASP A 415 14.80 -1.37 -4.47
N LEU A 416 15.72 -0.47 -4.84
CA LEU A 416 15.55 0.99 -4.82
C LEU A 416 15.59 1.58 -6.24
N SER A 417 15.35 0.77 -7.28
CA SER A 417 15.35 1.25 -8.67
C SER A 417 14.26 2.31 -8.90
N GLU A 418 13.06 2.08 -8.37
CA GLU A 418 11.92 3.01 -8.47
C GLU A 418 11.85 4.00 -7.30
N PHE A 419 12.07 3.53 -6.07
CA PHE A 419 11.96 4.31 -4.84
C PHE A 419 13.31 4.38 -4.13
N ALA A 420 14.00 5.51 -4.27
CA ALA A 420 15.37 5.66 -3.79
C ALA A 420 15.55 6.79 -2.77
N LEU A 421 14.56 7.69 -2.63
CA LEU A 421 14.73 8.90 -1.86
C LEU A 421 14.29 8.72 -0.41
N LEU A 422 15.13 9.15 0.53
CA LEU A 422 14.81 9.30 1.94
C LEU A 422 14.95 10.77 2.32
N GLN A 423 13.93 11.35 2.95
CA GLN A 423 14.00 12.72 3.48
C GLN A 423 14.06 12.66 5.00
N LEU A 424 15.18 13.13 5.55
CA LEU A 424 15.46 13.08 6.98
C LEU A 424 15.79 14.48 7.48
N GLN A 425 15.18 14.87 8.59
CA GLN A 425 15.58 16.03 9.36
C GLN A 425 16.30 15.55 10.62
N VAL A 426 17.52 16.04 10.84
CA VAL A 426 18.35 15.71 12.02
C VAL A 426 18.74 17.01 12.71
N ASP A 427 18.35 17.16 13.98
CA ASP A 427 18.63 18.34 14.79
C ASP A 427 18.32 19.68 14.06
N GLY A 428 17.21 19.70 13.33
CA GLY A 428 16.75 20.86 12.56
C GLY A 428 17.28 20.98 11.11
N ALA A 429 18.27 20.16 10.71
CA ALA A 429 18.81 20.16 9.35
C ALA A 429 18.13 19.11 8.47
N VAL A 430 17.55 19.52 7.35
CA VAL A 430 16.84 18.65 6.40
C VAL A 430 17.77 18.19 5.27
N SER A 431 17.81 16.89 5.01
CA SER A 431 18.54 16.27 3.89
C SER A 431 17.60 15.39 3.07
N LEU A 432 17.66 15.55 1.74
CA LEU A 432 17.08 14.61 0.77
C LEU A 432 18.21 13.71 0.26
N ILE A 433 18.06 12.42 0.45
CA ILE A 433 19.14 11.43 0.31
C ILE A 433 18.73 10.43 -0.75
N ASP A 434 19.56 10.26 -1.79
CA ASP A 434 19.44 9.13 -2.69
C ASP A 434 20.16 7.93 -2.07
N CYS A 435 19.38 6.92 -1.68
CA CYS A 435 19.86 5.72 -1.00
C CYS A 435 20.20 4.58 -1.96
N ALA A 436 20.02 4.75 -3.28
CA ALA A 436 20.33 3.69 -4.24
C ALA A 436 21.83 3.36 -4.28
N GLY A 437 22.16 2.07 -4.23
CA GLY A 437 23.52 1.56 -4.36
C GLY A 437 24.02 1.50 -5.80
N GLU A 438 25.18 0.87 -6.00
CA GLU A 438 25.73 0.67 -7.35
C GLU A 438 24.82 -0.19 -8.24
N GLU A 439 24.10 -1.15 -7.62
CA GLU A 439 23.05 -1.96 -8.25
C GLU A 439 21.69 -1.64 -7.61
N PRO A 440 20.91 -0.67 -8.16
CA PRO A 440 19.67 -0.22 -7.52
C PRO A 440 18.65 -1.31 -7.25
N ALA A 441 18.56 -2.32 -8.13
CA ALA A 441 17.65 -3.46 -7.96
C ALA A 441 17.98 -4.36 -6.76
N ASN A 442 19.16 -4.20 -6.17
CA ASN A 442 19.63 -4.98 -5.03
C ASN A 442 20.62 -4.17 -4.17
N THR A 443 20.19 -2.99 -3.73
CA THR A 443 21.00 -2.11 -2.88
C THR A 443 21.26 -2.77 -1.53
N GLN A 444 22.52 -2.77 -1.09
CA GLN A 444 22.97 -3.38 0.15
C GLN A 444 22.93 -2.40 1.33
N LEU A 445 22.73 -2.94 2.53
CA LEU A 445 22.62 -2.14 3.76
C LEU A 445 23.83 -1.21 4.02
N PRO A 446 25.10 -1.63 3.81
CA PRO A 446 26.24 -0.73 3.95
C PRO A 446 26.27 0.42 2.94
N GLU A 447 25.69 0.24 1.75
CA GLU A 447 25.58 1.31 0.74
C GLU A 447 24.59 2.37 1.22
N ILE A 448 23.44 1.95 1.76
CA ILE A 448 22.42 2.84 2.34
C ILE A 448 23.01 3.64 3.50
N VAL A 449 23.72 2.97 4.43
CA VAL A 449 24.40 3.64 5.55
C VAL A 449 25.41 4.67 5.05
N SER A 450 26.18 4.33 4.02
CA SER A 450 27.18 5.23 3.42
C SER A 450 26.52 6.43 2.73
N ALA A 451 25.43 6.22 2.00
CA ALA A 451 24.67 7.28 1.32
C ALA A 451 24.08 8.28 2.34
N ILE A 452 23.48 7.77 3.42
CA ILE A 452 22.89 8.61 4.47
C ILE A 452 23.97 9.43 5.18
N ASN A 453 25.03 8.78 5.66
CA ASN A 453 26.11 9.47 6.36
C ASN A 453 26.85 10.46 5.46
N GLY A 454 27.03 10.12 4.17
CA GLY A 454 27.64 10.99 3.17
C GLY A 454 26.81 12.24 2.87
N SER A 455 25.48 12.08 2.74
CA SER A 455 24.58 13.19 2.46
C SER A 455 24.39 14.13 3.66
N VAL A 456 24.31 13.58 4.87
CA VAL A 456 24.19 14.38 6.11
C VAL A 456 25.54 14.97 6.53
N GLY A 457 26.65 14.33 6.19
CA GLY A 457 28.00 14.76 6.60
C GLY A 457 28.35 14.40 8.06
N ALA A 458 27.61 13.46 8.66
CA ALA A 458 27.82 12.97 10.02
C ALA A 458 27.52 11.47 10.10
N LEU A 459 28.10 10.78 11.09
CA LEU A 459 27.83 9.36 11.34
C LEU A 459 26.52 9.20 12.12
N ILE A 460 25.39 9.29 11.43
CA ILE A 460 24.05 9.18 12.02
C ILE A 460 23.39 7.82 11.75
N ALA A 461 23.82 7.13 10.68
CA ALA A 461 23.32 5.85 10.25
C ALA A 461 24.35 4.75 10.58
N THR A 462 23.84 3.63 11.08
CA THR A 462 24.57 2.39 11.33
C THR A 462 23.65 1.20 11.02
N ASP A 463 24.17 -0.02 11.12
CA ASP A 463 23.37 -1.23 10.97
C ASP A 463 23.82 -2.33 11.92
N ASN A 464 22.98 -3.35 12.08
CA ASN A 464 23.28 -4.57 12.84
C ASN A 464 23.32 -5.83 11.94
N GLY A 465 23.59 -5.65 10.65
CA GLY A 465 23.50 -6.70 9.63
C GLY A 465 22.09 -7.06 9.18
N ARG A 466 21.04 -6.47 9.78
CA ARG A 466 19.64 -6.76 9.44
C ARG A 466 18.79 -5.52 9.27
N PHE A 467 18.94 -4.57 10.18
CA PHE A 467 18.12 -3.36 10.26
C PHE A 467 18.99 -2.12 10.13
N LEU A 468 18.49 -1.11 9.42
CA LEU A 468 19.04 0.24 9.43
C LEU A 468 18.75 0.90 10.78
N MET A 469 19.75 1.51 11.41
CA MET A 469 19.61 2.25 12.66
C MET A 469 20.06 3.69 12.46
N LEU A 470 19.22 4.65 12.84
CA LEU A 470 19.53 6.08 12.81
C LEU A 470 19.60 6.61 14.24
N HIS A 471 20.51 7.55 14.47
CA HIS A 471 20.61 8.29 15.73
C HIS A 471 20.96 9.75 15.48
N SER A 472 20.45 10.63 16.32
CA SER A 472 20.91 12.02 16.36
C SER A 472 22.33 12.09 16.95
N PRO A 473 23.21 12.96 16.44
CA PRO A 473 24.50 13.24 17.06
C PRO A 473 24.36 14.06 18.35
N THR A 474 23.19 14.66 18.60
CA THR A 474 22.88 15.44 19.80
C THR A 474 22.20 14.55 20.84
N SER A 475 22.78 14.47 22.03
CA SER A 475 22.15 13.80 23.18
C SER A 475 21.12 14.70 23.87
N GLY A 476 20.09 14.09 24.46
CA GLY A 476 19.12 14.78 25.29
C GLY A 476 17.89 15.23 24.51
N PRO A 477 16.95 15.95 25.15
CA PRO A 477 15.66 16.30 24.55
C PRO A 477 15.74 17.17 23.29
N THR A 478 16.87 17.83 23.07
CA THR A 478 17.12 18.63 21.87
C THR A 478 17.64 17.82 20.69
N GLY A 479 18.03 16.56 20.91
CA GLY A 479 18.37 15.64 19.83
C GLY A 479 17.09 15.18 19.13
N GLU A 480 17.02 15.37 17.83
CA GLU A 480 15.80 15.13 17.06
C GLU A 480 16.10 14.36 15.77
N LEU A 481 15.22 13.41 15.45
CA LEU A 481 15.13 12.78 14.14
C LEU A 481 13.68 12.87 13.66
N LEU A 482 13.47 13.47 12.50
CA LEU A 482 12.17 13.53 11.86
C LEU A 482 12.24 12.92 10.45
N ILE A 483 11.45 11.88 10.24
CA ILE A 483 11.35 11.13 8.99
C ILE A 483 10.24 11.73 8.14
N GLN A 484 10.63 12.53 7.16
CA GLN A 484 9.69 13.23 6.28
C GLN A 484 9.30 12.33 5.11
N THR A 485 8.25 12.73 4.39
CA THR A 485 7.85 12.09 3.14
C THR A 485 8.45 12.87 1.97
N PRO A 486 9.42 12.30 1.24
CA PRO A 486 9.88 12.83 -0.04
C PRO A 486 8.71 13.13 -1.00
N PRO A 487 8.83 14.17 -1.85
CA PRO A 487 7.78 14.51 -2.82
C PRO A 487 7.56 13.43 -3.89
N GLU A 488 8.58 12.62 -4.17
CA GLU A 488 8.55 11.52 -5.12
C GLU A 488 9.51 10.41 -4.70
N ARG A 489 9.32 9.20 -5.23
CA ARG A 489 10.24 8.06 -5.05
C ARG A 489 10.56 7.75 -3.59
N ASP A 490 9.58 7.90 -2.70
CA ASP A 490 9.73 7.70 -1.24
C ASP A 490 10.13 6.26 -0.90
N ALA A 491 11.35 6.09 -0.38
CA ALA A 491 11.91 4.82 0.05
C ALA A 491 11.71 4.54 1.56
N THR A 492 11.03 5.41 2.31
CA THR A 492 10.90 5.34 3.77
C THR A 492 10.36 3.98 4.24
N GLU A 493 9.31 3.48 3.60
CA GLU A 493 8.72 2.18 3.96
C GLU A 493 9.66 1.02 3.59
N LEU A 494 10.33 1.09 2.44
CA LEU A 494 11.29 0.06 2.01
C LEU A 494 12.52 -0.02 2.92
N LEU A 495 13.00 1.12 3.43
CA LEU A 495 14.22 1.18 4.23
C LEU A 495 13.96 0.99 5.73
N LEU A 496 12.91 1.62 6.26
CA LEU A 496 12.65 1.67 7.70
C LEU A 496 11.41 0.88 8.10
N GLY A 497 10.56 0.46 7.16
CA GLY A 497 9.26 -0.15 7.48
C GLY A 497 8.30 0.85 8.13
N ILE A 498 8.46 2.15 7.85
CA ILE A 498 7.63 3.22 8.37
C ILE A 498 6.73 3.71 7.24
N GLY A 499 5.46 3.31 7.28
CA GLY A 499 4.47 3.66 6.27
C GLY A 499 4.10 5.15 6.25
N PRO A 500 3.34 5.59 5.24
CA PRO A 500 2.79 6.95 5.19
C PRO A 500 1.82 7.17 6.36
N ARG A 501 1.75 8.43 6.81
CA ARG A 501 0.76 8.88 7.80
C ARG A 501 -0.26 9.85 7.22
N ARG A 502 -0.13 10.18 5.93
CA ARG A 502 -1.07 10.99 5.16
C ARG A 502 -1.57 10.16 3.99
N PHE A 503 -2.88 10.18 3.80
CA PHE A 503 -3.59 9.38 2.81
C PHE A 503 -4.52 10.30 2.03
N GLU A 504 -4.57 10.10 0.71
CA GLU A 504 -5.41 10.85 -0.20
C GLU A 504 -6.35 9.88 -0.92
N GLY A 505 -7.60 10.31 -1.14
CA GLY A 505 -8.53 9.57 -1.97
C GLY A 505 -8.06 9.59 -3.42
N ARG A 506 -8.50 8.61 -4.21
CA ARG A 506 -8.06 8.47 -5.61
C ARG A 506 -9.21 8.72 -6.57
N LEU A 507 -8.86 9.34 -7.70
CA LEU A 507 -9.73 9.40 -8.86
C LEU A 507 -9.86 8.01 -9.50
N ALA A 508 -10.97 7.86 -10.23
CA ALA A 508 -11.25 6.75 -11.13
C ALA A 508 -10.15 6.52 -12.18
#